data_AF-A0AAN8DVN0-F1
#
_entry.id   AF-A0AAN8DVN0-F1
#
_cell.length_a   1.000
_cell.length_b   1.000
_cell.length_c   1.000
_cell.angle_alpha   90.00
_cell.angle_beta   90.00
_cell.angle_gamma   90.00
#
_symmetry.space_group_name_H-M   'P 1'
#
loop_
_entity.id
_entity.type
_entity.pdbx_description
1 polymer ?
#
loop_
_entity_poly.entity_id
_entity_poly.type
_entity_poly.pdbx_seq_one_letter_code
_entity_poly.pdbx_strand_id
1 'polypeptide(L)'
;MPAGGESTLFKQLFPNWLDKDETTGPSKAYTIGSIANVEQIPFDASKLHDNKVMAAQHGMVNDGSGTVKIWPVEGGDTILVDPSKYGQFFGGDCYLVLYSYKDGAKEKHTIYTW
;
A
#
# COMPACT_ATOMS: atom_id res chain seq x y z
N MET A 1 -14.54 -30.50 3.33
CA MET A 1 -14.25 -29.43 4.31
C MET A 1 -15.59 -29.03 4.93
N PRO A 2 -15.67 -28.77 6.24
CA PRO A 2 -16.89 -28.25 6.85
C PRO A 2 -17.16 -26.82 6.36
N ALA A 3 -18.43 -26.45 6.25
CA ALA A 3 -18.83 -25.08 5.91
C ALA A 3 -18.25 -24.10 6.94
N GLY A 4 -17.61 -23.02 6.48
CA GLY A 4 -16.93 -22.03 7.32
C GLY A 4 -15.48 -22.38 7.68
N GLY A 5 -14.95 -23.50 7.18
CA GLY A 5 -13.56 -23.93 7.37
C GLY A 5 -12.71 -23.85 6.10
N GLU A 6 -13.15 -23.09 5.09
CA GLU A 6 -12.48 -22.96 3.81
C GLU A 6 -11.13 -22.22 3.95
N SER A 7 -10.10 -22.71 3.26
CA SER A 7 -8.78 -22.07 3.26
C SER A 7 -8.73 -20.81 2.40
N THR A 8 -7.78 -19.91 2.65
CA THR A 8 -7.56 -18.72 1.80
C THR A 8 -7.34 -19.09 0.34
N LEU A 9 -6.65 -20.21 0.06
CA LEU A 9 -6.43 -20.72 -1.29
C LEU A 9 -7.71 -21.18 -2.01
N PHE A 10 -8.71 -21.62 -1.26
CA PHE A 10 -10.02 -21.94 -1.81
C PHE A 10 -10.86 -20.68 -2.03
N LYS A 11 -10.87 -19.78 -1.04
CA LYS A 11 -11.65 -18.52 -1.09
C LYS A 11 -11.23 -17.61 -2.25
N GLN A 12 -9.93 -17.53 -2.57
CA GLN A 12 -9.41 -16.71 -3.69
C GLN A 12 -9.93 -17.14 -5.08
N LEU A 13 -10.50 -18.34 -5.22
CA LEU A 13 -11.05 -18.81 -6.51
C LEU A 13 -12.39 -18.15 -6.86
N PHE A 14 -12.98 -17.43 -5.90
CA PHE A 14 -14.27 -16.78 -6.05
C PHE A 14 -14.09 -15.26 -6.03
N PRO A 15 -14.74 -14.52 -6.95
CA PRO A 15 -14.45 -13.10 -7.17
C PRO A 15 -14.76 -12.21 -5.97
N ASN A 16 -15.78 -12.54 -5.18
CA ASN A 16 -16.22 -11.77 -4.00
C ASN A 16 -16.63 -12.73 -2.87
N TRP A 17 -15.71 -13.56 -2.38
CA TRP A 17 -15.98 -14.42 -1.22
C TRP A 17 -16.18 -13.56 0.04
N LEU A 18 -17.28 -13.79 0.77
CA LEU A 18 -17.58 -13.16 2.05
C LEU A 18 -18.06 -14.26 3.01
N ASP A 19 -17.50 -14.29 4.21
CA ASP A 19 -18.01 -15.16 5.26
C ASP A 19 -19.31 -14.59 5.85
N LYS A 20 -20.14 -15.46 6.44
CA LYS A 20 -21.41 -15.05 7.04
C LYS A 20 -21.14 -14.08 8.20
N ASP A 21 -21.89 -12.98 8.24
CA ASP A 21 -21.78 -11.88 9.22
C ASP A 21 -20.49 -11.02 9.10
N GLU A 22 -19.74 -11.19 8.01
CA GLU A 22 -18.56 -10.39 7.68
C GLU A 22 -18.94 -9.15 6.86
N THR A 23 -18.48 -7.97 7.30
CA THR A 23 -18.82 -6.69 6.67
C THR A 23 -17.76 -6.18 5.69
N THR A 24 -16.52 -6.67 5.75
CA THR A 24 -15.41 -6.19 4.90
C THR A 24 -14.42 -7.30 4.53
N GLY A 25 -14.55 -7.86 3.32
CA GLY A 25 -13.56 -8.74 2.68
C GLY A 25 -13.19 -9.99 3.49
N PRO A 26 -12.29 -10.87 2.99
CA PRO A 26 -11.91 -12.07 3.71
C PRO A 26 -11.07 -11.71 4.96
N SER A 27 -11.66 -11.79 6.14
CA SER A 27 -10.99 -11.57 7.42
C SER A 27 -10.45 -12.89 7.98
N LYS A 28 -9.20 -12.82 8.45
CA LYS A 28 -8.36 -13.91 8.96
C LYS A 28 -8.09 -15.03 7.96
N ALA A 29 -6.89 -14.99 7.37
CA ALA A 29 -6.36 -16.12 6.63
C ALA A 29 -6.30 -17.37 7.53
N TYR A 30 -6.92 -18.46 7.09
CA TYR A 30 -6.77 -19.76 7.72
C TYR A 30 -5.40 -20.33 7.34
N THR A 31 -4.40 -20.17 8.21
CA THR A 31 -3.05 -20.71 8.00
C THR A 31 -2.94 -22.12 8.60
N ILE A 32 -2.85 -23.13 7.74
CA ILE A 32 -2.39 -24.47 8.15
C ILE A 32 -0.87 -24.42 8.25
N GLY A 33 -0.32 -24.64 9.46
CA GLY A 33 1.11 -24.91 9.67
C GLY A 33 2.02 -23.71 9.98
N SER A 34 1.50 -22.49 10.05
CA SER A 34 2.25 -21.32 10.57
C SER A 34 1.51 -20.71 11.75
N ILE A 35 2.07 -20.90 12.95
CA ILE A 35 1.55 -20.45 14.26
C ILE A 35 2.20 -19.11 14.65
N ALA A 36 2.56 -18.27 13.69
CA ALA A 36 3.05 -16.94 14.00
C ALA A 36 1.84 -16.04 14.33
N ASN A 37 1.64 -15.74 15.61
CA ASN A 37 0.69 -14.72 16.04
C ASN A 37 1.20 -13.36 15.55
N VAL A 38 0.67 -12.90 14.41
CA VAL A 38 0.90 -11.53 13.94
C VAL A 38 -0.10 -10.63 14.66
N GLU A 39 0.39 -9.86 15.63
CA GLU A 39 -0.42 -8.85 16.31
C GLU A 39 -0.87 -7.79 15.31
N GLN A 40 -2.18 -7.52 15.27
CA GLN A 40 -2.75 -6.50 14.39
C GLN A 40 -2.52 -5.13 15.01
N ILE A 41 -1.66 -4.32 14.39
CA ILE A 41 -1.29 -3.01 14.92
C ILE A 41 -2.14 -1.96 14.20
N PRO A 42 -2.96 -1.16 14.91
CA PRO A 42 -3.69 -0.05 14.29
C PRO A 42 -2.74 0.94 13.63
N PHE A 43 -3.18 1.58 12.54
CA PHE A 43 -2.38 2.57 11.84
C PHE A 43 -2.22 3.85 12.69
N ASP A 44 -0.97 4.29 12.89
CA ASP A 44 -0.61 5.56 13.54
C ASP A 44 0.57 6.20 12.79
N ALA A 45 0.28 7.22 11.98
CA ALA A 45 1.28 7.90 11.16
C ALA A 45 2.45 8.47 11.98
N SER A 46 2.19 8.89 13.23
CA SER A 46 3.22 9.51 14.09
C SER A 46 4.30 8.53 14.53
N LYS A 47 3.99 7.23 14.55
CA LYS A 47 4.91 6.15 14.94
C LYS A 47 5.41 5.34 13.77
N LEU A 48 4.98 5.69 12.56
CA LEU A 48 5.20 4.89 11.37
C LEU A 48 6.68 4.79 10.98
N HIS A 49 7.45 5.86 11.23
CA HIS A 49 8.89 5.88 10.97
C HIS A 49 9.69 5.00 11.95
N ASP A 50 9.15 4.70 13.13
CA ASP A 50 9.81 3.86 14.14
C ASP A 50 9.26 2.42 14.18
N ASN A 51 8.04 2.20 13.69
CA ASN A 51 7.36 0.90 13.74
C ASN A 51 7.33 0.18 12.39
N LYS A 52 8.38 -0.59 12.11
CA LYS A 52 8.51 -1.40 10.87
C LYS A 52 7.40 -2.45 10.69
N VAL A 53 6.84 -2.96 11.79
CA VAL A 53 5.76 -3.96 11.73
C VAL A 53 4.44 -3.31 11.30
N MET A 54 4.15 -2.13 11.84
CA MET A 54 3.01 -1.30 11.40
C MET A 54 3.17 -0.89 9.93
N ALA A 55 4.36 -0.44 9.53
CA ALA A 55 4.67 -0.11 8.14
C ALA A 55 4.40 -1.28 7.18
N ALA A 56 4.85 -2.49 7.54
CA ALA A 56 4.64 -3.70 6.75
C ALA A 56 3.16 -4.13 6.67
N GLN A 57 2.39 -4.03 7.76
CA GLN A 57 0.97 -4.41 7.77
C GLN A 57 0.09 -3.46 6.95
N HIS A 58 0.43 -2.17 6.91
CA HIS A 58 -0.36 -1.15 6.22
C HIS A 58 0.20 -0.78 4.83
N GLY A 59 1.29 -1.41 4.38
CA GLY A 59 1.88 -1.14 3.08
C GLY A 59 2.48 0.26 2.94
N MET A 60 2.92 0.85 4.06
CA MET A 60 3.37 2.24 4.12
C MET A 60 4.88 2.33 4.29
N VAL A 61 5.53 3.14 3.47
CA VAL A 61 7.00 3.29 3.49
C VAL A 61 7.46 4.28 4.57
N ASN A 62 6.65 5.31 4.84
CA ASN A 62 6.84 6.32 5.89
C ASN A 62 5.52 7.12 6.08
N ASP A 63 5.59 8.22 6.84
CA ASP A 63 4.47 9.12 7.16
C ASP A 63 4.00 10.04 6.01
N GLY A 64 4.56 9.94 4.81
CA GLY A 64 4.17 10.77 3.67
C GLY A 64 4.77 12.18 3.64
N SER A 65 5.55 12.60 4.65
CA SER A 65 6.09 13.97 4.78
C SER A 65 7.25 14.34 3.83
N GLY A 66 7.76 13.38 3.06
CA GLY A 66 8.81 13.57 2.06
C GLY A 66 8.47 14.53 0.93
N THR A 67 9.48 14.85 0.11
CA THR A 67 9.36 15.73 -1.05
C THR A 67 8.92 14.94 -2.28
N VAL A 68 7.92 15.46 -2.99
CA VAL A 68 7.37 14.84 -4.19
C VAL A 68 7.74 15.67 -5.43
N LYS A 69 8.15 15.00 -6.50
CA LYS A 69 8.23 15.55 -7.85
C LYS A 69 7.46 14.66 -8.82
N ILE A 70 6.64 15.26 -9.67
CA ILE A 70 5.79 14.53 -10.62
C ILE A 70 6.11 15.02 -12.04
N TRP A 71 6.25 14.07 -12.96
CA TRP A 71 6.40 14.33 -14.39
C TRP A 71 5.33 13.55 -15.16
N PRO A 72 4.61 14.18 -16.11
CA PRO A 72 3.89 13.44 -17.13
C PRO A 72 4.91 12.84 -18.12
N VAL A 73 4.60 11.67 -18.65
CA VAL A 73 5.42 10.97 -19.63
C VAL A 73 4.83 11.21 -21.02
N GLU A 74 5.29 12.27 -21.68
CA GLU A 74 4.95 12.57 -23.08
C GLU A 74 6.21 12.62 -23.95
N GLY A 75 6.26 11.80 -24.99
CA GLY A 75 7.03 12.02 -26.23
C GLY A 75 8.54 12.31 -26.19
N GLY A 76 9.19 12.36 -25.03
CA GLY A 76 10.61 12.67 -24.85
C GLY A 76 10.93 13.90 -23.99
N ASP A 77 9.93 14.75 -23.70
CA ASP A 77 10.09 15.96 -22.88
C ASP A 77 9.25 15.86 -21.60
N THR A 78 9.90 15.71 -20.45
CA THR A 78 9.22 15.66 -19.16
C THR A 78 9.26 17.01 -18.47
N ILE A 79 8.19 17.81 -18.59
CA ILE A 79 8.02 19.04 -17.82
C ILE A 79 7.45 18.69 -16.45
N LEU A 80 7.97 19.28 -15.38
CA LEU A 80 7.40 19.08 -14.04
C LEU A 80 5.93 19.50 -14.00
N VAL A 81 5.08 18.67 -13.38
CA VAL A 81 3.70 19.05 -13.07
C VAL A 81 3.73 20.23 -12.09
N ASP A 82 2.84 21.19 -12.30
CA ASP A 82 2.66 22.30 -11.37
C ASP A 82 2.26 21.78 -9.97
N PRO A 83 2.92 22.20 -8.88
CA PRO A 83 2.57 21.79 -7.52
C PRO A 83 1.10 22.00 -7.14
N SER A 84 0.42 22.99 -7.74
CA SER A 84 -1.02 23.23 -7.54
C SER A 84 -1.92 22.11 -8.07
N LYS A 85 -1.39 21.27 -8.97
CA LYS A 85 -2.09 20.12 -9.56
C LYS A 85 -1.66 18.78 -8.95
N TYR A 86 -0.80 18.77 -7.94
CA TYR A 86 -0.39 17.53 -7.29
C TYR A 86 -1.60 16.79 -6.70
N GLY A 87 -1.65 15.49 -6.93
CA GLY A 87 -2.78 14.64 -6.55
C GLY A 87 -3.88 14.55 -7.61
N GLN A 88 -3.79 15.33 -8.70
CA GLN A 88 -4.67 15.21 -9.86
C GLN A 88 -3.94 14.42 -10.95
N PHE A 89 -4.51 13.26 -11.32
CA PHE A 89 -3.97 12.39 -12.35
C PHE A 89 -5.04 12.10 -13.40
N PHE A 90 -4.67 12.17 -14.68
CA PHE A 90 -5.58 11.96 -15.80
C PHE A 90 -5.32 10.59 -16.43
N GLY A 91 -6.34 9.74 -16.52
CA GLY A 91 -6.19 8.34 -16.98
C GLY A 91 -5.81 8.14 -18.45
N GLY A 92 -5.67 9.23 -19.22
CA GLY A 92 -5.12 9.19 -20.58
C GLY A 92 -3.60 9.35 -20.64
N ASP A 93 -2.98 9.74 -19.53
CA ASP A 93 -1.55 10.03 -19.46
C ASP A 93 -0.85 9.08 -18.48
N CYS A 94 0.46 8.98 -18.61
CA CYS A 94 1.31 8.25 -17.66
C CYS A 94 2.12 9.23 -16.83
N TYR A 95 2.36 8.91 -15.56
CA TYR A 95 3.10 9.78 -14.64
C TYR A 95 4.25 9.04 -13.98
N LEU A 96 5.39 9.73 -13.86
CA LEU A 96 6.49 9.37 -12.99
C LEU A 96 6.44 10.23 -11.74
N VAL A 97 6.42 9.59 -10.58
CA VAL A 97 6.43 10.26 -9.28
C VAL A 97 7.71 9.87 -8.55
N LEU A 98 8.60 10.84 -8.31
CA LEU A 98 9.74 10.67 -7.41
C LEU A 98 9.34 11.15 -6.02
N TYR A 99 9.38 10.22 -5.07
CA TYR A 99 9.19 10.50 -3.66
C TYR A 99 10.51 10.37 -2.91
N SER A 100 11.04 11.48 -2.41
CA SER A 100 12.27 11.54 -1.62
C SER A 100 11.93 11.73 -0.15
N TYR A 101 12.44 10.86 0.72
CA TYR A 101 12.17 10.91 2.15
C TYR A 101 13.39 10.53 2.97
N LYS A 102 13.38 10.92 4.25
CA LYS A 102 14.43 10.53 5.19
C LYS A 102 13.97 9.33 6.00
N ASP A 103 14.87 8.37 6.13
CA ASP A 103 14.77 7.25 7.05
C ASP A 103 15.97 7.33 7.99
N GLY A 104 15.74 7.91 9.18
CA GLY A 104 16.80 8.35 10.07
C GLY A 104 17.73 9.36 9.42
N ALA A 105 19.03 9.04 9.35
CA ALA A 105 20.05 9.90 8.75
C ALA A 105 20.21 9.73 7.23
N LYS A 106 19.54 8.74 6.62
CA LYS A 106 19.69 8.42 5.20
C LYS A 106 18.53 8.99 4.39
N GLU A 107 18.84 9.61 3.27
CA GLU A 107 17.84 9.92 2.25
C GLU A 107 17.57 8.67 1.40
N LYS A 108 16.30 8.44 1.11
CA LYS A 108 15.79 7.33 0.30
C LYS A 108 14.81 7.87 -0.73
N HIS A 109 14.65 7.11 -1.80
CA HIS A 109 13.78 7.46 -2.90
C HIS A 109 12.88 6.28 -3.27
N THR A 110 11.61 6.57 -3.52
CA THR A 110 10.65 5.65 -4.15
C THR A 110 10.19 6.27 -5.45
N ILE A 111 10.14 5.48 -6.51
CA ILE A 111 9.61 5.89 -7.81
C ILE A 111 8.28 5.17 -8.01
N TYR A 112 7.21 5.92 -8.24
CA TYR A 112 5.92 5.38 -8.65
C TYR A 112 5.67 5.66 -10.13
N THR A 113 5.08 4.68 -10.80
CA THR A 113 4.54 4.78 -12.15
C THR A 113 3.03 4.66 -12.03
N TRP A 114 2.30 5.69 -12.45
CA TRP A 114 0.84 5.73 -12.43
C TRP A 114 0.30 5.81 -13.85
#